data_AF-M1CXS9-F1
#
_entry.id   AF-M1CXS9-F1
#
_cell.length_a   1.000
_cell.length_b   1.000
_cell.length_c   1.000
_cell.angle_alpha   90.00
_cell.angle_beta   90.00
_cell.angle_gamma   90.00
#
_symmetry.space_group_name_H-M   'P 1'
#
loop_
_entity.id
_entity.type
_entity.pdbx_description
1 polymer ?
#
loop_
_entity_poly.entity_id
_entity_poly.type
_entity_poly.pdbx_seq_one_letter_code
_entity_poly.pdbx_strand_id
1 'polypeptide(L)'
;MLLYHLRKGKIAAKMEKSKNVEVKTIEESLRMKLRRLKQEIREMGERGIEVELATAAAQAKSEALDAELAAKMARYAVMNEETVAMRKEHDAFNNDITMRLEKLHRKYPFFNQKATNSGPEGTGPESVEESIDLISRDGGKKRMRKPPPKHISLPPVANTAVRGRSFGEGTIYLLGVLLHVFFSLSL
;
A
#
# COMPACT_ATOMS: atom_id res chain seq x y z
N MET A 1 5.83 46.82 -85.97
CA MET A 1 6.74 45.89 -85.25
C MET A 1 7.01 46.30 -83.80
N LEU A 2 7.35 47.56 -83.50
CA LEU A 2 7.60 48.05 -82.13
C LEU A 2 6.44 47.86 -81.13
N LEU A 3 5.19 48.08 -81.54
CA LEU A 3 4.01 47.93 -80.67
C LEU A 3 3.82 46.49 -80.16
N TYR A 4 4.23 45.50 -80.96
CA TYR A 4 4.13 44.08 -80.61
C TYR A 4 5.11 43.72 -79.49
N HIS A 5 6.38 44.17 -79.59
CA HIS A 5 7.38 43.94 -78.54
C HIS A 5 6.99 44.61 -77.22
N LEU A 6 6.41 45.82 -77.28
CA LEU A 6 5.94 46.54 -76.08
C LEU A 6 4.81 45.78 -75.36
N ARG A 7 3.83 45.24 -76.10
CA ARG A 7 2.76 44.40 -75.52
C ARG A 7 3.30 43.10 -74.95
N LYS A 8 4.23 42.43 -75.63
CA LYS A 8 4.83 41.16 -75.18
C LYS A 8 5.60 41.34 -73.87
N GLY A 9 6.39 42.40 -73.74
CA GLY A 9 7.10 42.72 -72.49
C GLY A 9 6.16 42.98 -71.31
N LYS A 10 5.05 43.68 -71.53
CA LYS A 10 4.05 43.96 -70.48
C LYS A 10 3.35 42.70 -69.98
N ILE A 11 3.06 41.73 -70.86
CA ILE A 11 2.47 40.45 -70.48
C ILE A 11 3.47 39.60 -69.69
N ALA A 12 4.72 39.52 -70.16
CA ALA A 12 5.78 38.78 -69.46
C ALA A 12 5.99 39.30 -68.03
N ALA A 13 6.10 40.62 -67.86
CA ALA A 13 6.27 41.25 -66.54
C ALA A 13 5.06 41.01 -65.60
N LYS A 14 3.84 40.94 -66.14
CA LYS A 14 2.64 40.62 -65.34
C LYS A 14 2.64 39.16 -64.88
N MET A 15 3.02 38.22 -65.75
CA MET A 15 3.09 36.81 -65.37
C MET A 15 4.16 36.54 -64.32
N GLU A 16 5.33 37.18 -64.45
CA GLU A 16 6.43 37.03 -63.49
C GLU A 16 6.02 37.51 -62.09
N LYS A 17 5.31 38.65 -62.01
CA LYS A 17 4.77 39.16 -60.74
C LYS A 17 3.76 38.19 -60.12
N SER A 18 2.87 37.57 -60.92
CA SER A 18 1.88 36.62 -60.39
C SER A 18 2.50 35.35 -59.81
N LYS A 19 3.54 34.81 -60.46
CA LYS A 19 4.25 33.62 -59.97
C LYS A 19 4.98 33.88 -58.65
N ASN A 20 5.57 35.06 -58.50
CA ASN A 20 6.27 35.42 -57.26
C ASN A 20 5.30 35.49 -56.06
N VAL A 21 4.09 36.01 -56.26
CA VAL A 21 3.06 36.04 -55.20
C VAL A 21 2.66 34.62 -54.78
N GLU A 22 2.41 33.72 -55.73
CA GLU A 22 2.04 32.32 -55.45
C GLU A 22 3.17 31.56 -54.71
N VAL A 23 4.42 31.76 -55.13
CA VAL A 23 5.57 31.17 -54.44
C VAL A 23 5.67 31.65 -52.99
N LYS A 24 5.48 32.96 -52.76
CA LYS A 24 5.53 33.55 -51.42
C LYS A 24 4.43 33.02 -50.49
N THR A 25 3.20 32.88 -50.99
CA THR A 25 2.09 32.35 -50.18
C THR A 25 2.30 30.86 -49.83
N ILE A 26 2.85 30.07 -50.75
CA ILE A 26 3.23 28.68 -50.49
C ILE A 26 4.34 28.61 -49.43
N GLU A 27 5.37 29.45 -49.54
CA GLU A 27 6.47 29.49 -48.57
C GLU A 27 5.97 29.83 -47.15
N GLU A 28 5.12 30.84 -47.00
CA GLU A 28 4.54 31.22 -45.72
C GLU A 28 3.69 30.08 -45.12
N SER A 29 2.88 29.42 -45.96
CA SER A 29 2.10 28.23 -45.56
C SER A 29 3.01 27.09 -45.05
N LEU A 30 4.12 26.83 -45.74
CA LEU A 30 5.11 25.82 -45.32
C LEU A 30 5.79 26.19 -44.01
N ARG A 31 6.18 27.47 -43.81
CA ARG A 31 6.76 27.95 -42.54
C ARG A 31 5.80 27.75 -41.37
N MET A 32 4.51 28.01 -41.57
CA MET A 32 3.50 27.78 -40.54
C MET A 32 3.34 26.29 -40.20
N LYS A 33 3.24 25.42 -41.22
CA LYS A 33 3.16 23.96 -41.02
C LYS A 33 4.38 23.41 -40.28
N LEU A 34 5.58 23.88 -40.62
CA LEU A 34 6.81 23.44 -39.97
C LEU A 34 6.85 23.83 -38.48
N ARG A 35 6.40 25.03 -38.13
CA ARG A 35 6.31 25.47 -36.73
C ARG A 35 5.34 24.60 -35.93
N ARG A 36 4.16 24.30 -36.51
CA ARG A 36 3.16 23.43 -35.89
C ARG A 36 3.70 22.01 -35.66
N LEU A 37 4.35 21.42 -36.67
CA LEU A 37 4.93 20.08 -36.54
C LEU A 37 6.01 20.01 -35.46
N LYS A 38 6.88 21.03 -35.36
CA LYS A 38 7.89 21.10 -34.30
C LYS A 38 7.28 21.15 -32.91
N GLN A 39 6.17 21.89 -32.76
CA GLN A 39 5.42 21.95 -31.50
C GLN A 39 4.83 20.58 -31.15
N GLU A 40 4.16 19.91 -32.10
CA GLU A 40 3.55 18.60 -31.89
C GLU A 40 4.59 17.53 -31.53
N ILE A 41 5.76 17.51 -32.17
CA ILE A 41 6.85 16.58 -31.83
C ILE A 41 7.32 16.79 -30.38
N ARG A 42 7.46 18.05 -29.93
CA ARG A 42 7.85 18.34 -28.55
C ARG A 42 6.78 17.89 -27.55
N GLU A 43 5.51 18.20 -27.81
CA GLU A 43 4.41 17.79 -26.94
C GLU A 43 4.25 16.28 -26.86
N MET A 44 4.44 15.56 -27.98
CA MET A 44 4.42 14.09 -27.96
C MET A 44 5.59 13.52 -27.17
N GLY A 45 6.79 14.11 -27.26
CA GLY A 45 7.94 13.71 -26.45
C GLY A 45 7.70 13.88 -24.96
N GLU A 46 7.15 15.03 -24.55
CA GLU A 46 6.81 15.30 -23.14
C GLU A 46 5.74 14.34 -22.60
N ARG A 47 4.67 14.09 -23.38
CA ARG A 47 3.62 13.13 -22.99
C ARG A 47 4.13 11.69 -22.93
N GLY A 48 5.05 11.30 -23.83
CA GLY A 48 5.68 9.98 -23.80
C GLY A 48 6.42 9.74 -22.49
N ILE A 49 7.27 10.70 -22.09
CA ILE A 49 8.03 10.64 -20.83
C ILE A 49 7.10 10.63 -19.62
N GLU A 50 6.03 11.43 -19.62
CA GLU A 50 5.05 11.46 -18.52
C GLU A 50 4.38 10.09 -18.32
N VAL A 51 3.96 9.46 -19.42
CA VAL A 51 3.32 8.13 -19.38
C VAL A 51 4.30 7.05 -18.91
N GLU A 52 5.54 7.08 -19.40
CA GLU A 52 6.59 6.14 -18.96
C GLU A 52 6.89 6.29 -17.46
N LEU A 53 7.02 7.52 -16.97
CA LEU A 53 7.28 7.80 -15.56
C LEU A 53 6.10 7.38 -14.67
N ALA A 54 4.87 7.65 -15.09
CA ALA A 54 3.68 7.20 -14.36
C ALA A 54 3.60 5.66 -14.29
N THR A 55 3.96 4.97 -15.39
CA THR A 55 3.99 3.51 -15.46
C THR A 55 5.06 2.93 -14.54
N ALA A 56 6.28 3.47 -14.58
CA ALA A 56 7.37 3.05 -13.70
C ALA A 56 7.01 3.27 -12.22
N ALA A 57 6.39 4.40 -11.88
CA ALA A 57 5.93 4.67 -10.52
C ALA A 57 4.84 3.69 -10.06
N ALA A 58 3.91 3.34 -10.94
CA ALA A 58 2.88 2.34 -10.65
C ALA A 58 3.48 0.95 -10.44
N GLN A 59 4.43 0.54 -11.28
CA GLN A 59 5.15 -0.73 -11.15
C GLN A 59 5.93 -0.80 -9.83
N ALA A 60 6.74 0.22 -9.54
CA ALA A 60 7.50 0.28 -8.28
C ALA A 60 6.60 0.21 -7.04
N LYS A 61 5.42 0.84 -7.10
CA LYS A 61 4.44 0.75 -6.01
C LYS A 61 3.86 -0.66 -5.86
N SER A 62 3.60 -1.36 -6.96
CA SER A 62 3.14 -2.76 -6.93
C SER A 62 4.20 -3.67 -6.31
N GLU A 63 5.44 -3.57 -6.77
CA GLU A 63 6.56 -4.38 -6.26
C GLU A 63 6.79 -4.15 -4.76
N ALA A 64 6.66 -2.91 -4.29
CA ALA A 64 6.76 -2.58 -2.87
C ALA A 64 5.66 -3.25 -2.03
N LEU A 65 4.42 -3.30 -2.54
CA LEU A 65 3.31 -3.97 -1.87
C LEU A 65 3.49 -5.50 -1.85
N ASP A 66 3.99 -6.07 -2.94
CA ASP A 66 4.29 -7.50 -3.02
C ASP A 66 5.38 -7.90 -2.02
N ALA A 67 6.44 -7.09 -1.90
CA ALA A 67 7.49 -7.29 -0.90
C ALA A 67 6.96 -7.17 0.54
N GLU A 68 6.06 -6.22 0.81
CA GLU A 68 5.43 -6.08 2.13
C GLU A 68 4.58 -7.31 2.47
N LEU A 69 3.80 -7.81 1.50
CA LEU A 69 2.97 -9.00 1.67
C LEU A 69 3.83 -10.24 1.93
N ALA A 70 4.89 -10.45 1.15
CA ALA A 70 5.84 -11.55 1.34
C ALA A 70 6.48 -11.50 2.74
N ALA A 71 6.88 -10.32 3.21
CA ALA A 71 7.43 -10.15 4.55
C ALA A 71 6.41 -10.48 5.66
N LYS A 72 5.13 -10.11 5.50
CA LYS A 72 4.07 -10.47 6.45
C LYS A 72 3.82 -11.97 6.47
N MET A 73 3.80 -12.62 5.30
CA MET A 73 3.64 -14.07 5.20
C MET A 73 4.79 -14.81 5.88
N ALA A 74 6.03 -14.37 5.70
CA ALA A 74 7.19 -14.95 6.36
C ALA A 74 7.09 -14.84 7.90
N ARG A 75 6.67 -13.68 8.43
CA ARG A 75 6.46 -13.51 9.87
C ARG A 75 5.37 -14.44 10.41
N TYR A 76 4.28 -14.61 9.66
CA TYR A 76 3.20 -15.51 10.06
C TYR A 76 3.67 -16.98 10.07
N ALA A 77 4.47 -17.40 9.09
CA ALA A 77 5.04 -18.74 9.05
C ALA A 77 5.91 -19.03 10.28
N VAL A 78 6.82 -18.11 10.63
CA VAL A 78 7.68 -18.23 11.83
C VAL A 78 6.85 -18.32 13.11
N MET A 79 5.86 -17.44 13.28
CA MET A 79 4.99 -17.46 14.45
C MET A 79 4.19 -18.77 14.55
N ASN A 80 3.72 -19.31 13.42
CA ASN A 80 3.01 -20.58 13.42
C ASN A 80 3.94 -21.74 13.83
N GLU A 81 5.18 -21.79 13.33
CA GLU A 81 6.18 -22.78 13.75
C GLU A 81 6.47 -22.69 15.25
N GLU A 82 6.62 -21.48 15.79
CA GLU A 82 6.82 -21.25 17.23
C GLU A 82 5.63 -21.77 18.04
N THR A 83 4.39 -21.46 17.63
CA THR A 83 3.19 -21.97 18.34
C THR A 83 3.09 -23.50 18.28
N VAL A 84 3.52 -24.13 17.20
CA VAL A 84 3.56 -25.60 17.08
C VAL A 84 4.63 -26.17 18.01
N ALA A 85 5.81 -25.54 18.09
CA ALA A 85 6.87 -25.95 19.02
C ALA A 85 6.43 -25.85 20.48
N MET A 86 5.82 -24.72 20.87
CA MET A 86 5.29 -24.51 22.23
C MET A 86 4.22 -25.54 22.59
N ARG A 87 3.32 -25.90 21.67
CA ARG A 87 2.31 -26.96 21.90
C ARG A 87 2.97 -28.31 22.15
N LYS A 88 3.96 -28.69 21.34
CA LYS A 88 4.69 -29.95 21.51
C LYS A 88 5.41 -30.02 22.86
N GLU A 89 6.04 -28.93 23.28
CA GLU A 89 6.71 -28.84 24.59
C GLU A 89 5.69 -28.98 25.73
N HIS A 90 4.57 -28.27 25.64
CA HIS A 90 3.49 -28.35 26.61
C HIS A 90 2.90 -29.77 26.71
N ASP A 91 2.70 -30.45 25.58
CA ASP A 91 2.21 -31.83 25.55
C ASP A 91 3.23 -32.80 26.17
N ALA A 92 4.52 -32.63 25.87
CA ALA A 92 5.59 -33.43 26.49
C ALA A 92 5.64 -33.23 28.01
N PHE A 93 5.50 -31.99 28.48
CA PHE A 93 5.44 -31.65 29.90
C PHE A 93 4.22 -32.28 30.60
N ASN A 94 3.04 -32.19 29.99
CA ASN A 94 1.82 -32.82 30.53
C ASN A 94 1.97 -34.34 30.64
N ASN A 95 2.58 -34.98 29.65
CA ASN A 95 2.83 -36.42 29.69
C ASN A 95 3.79 -36.81 30.84
N ASP A 96 4.85 -36.04 31.10
CA ASP A 96 5.75 -36.27 32.25
C ASP A 96 5.00 -36.12 33.58
N ILE A 97 4.17 -35.08 33.74
CA ILE A 97 3.34 -34.91 34.93
C ILE A 97 2.40 -36.11 35.12
N THR A 98 1.68 -36.52 34.09
CA THR A 98 0.75 -37.66 34.15
C THR A 98 1.50 -38.93 34.53
N MET A 99 2.68 -39.19 33.95
CA MET A 99 3.50 -40.35 34.33
C MET A 99 3.95 -40.31 35.80
N ARG A 100 4.37 -39.14 36.31
CA ARG A 100 4.76 -38.98 37.72
C ARG A 100 3.56 -39.18 38.66
N LEU A 101 2.39 -38.63 38.32
CA LEU A 101 1.16 -38.80 39.08
C LEU A 101 0.70 -40.27 39.11
N GLU A 102 0.74 -40.95 37.96
CA GLU A 102 0.41 -42.38 37.89
C GLU A 102 1.37 -43.21 38.76
N LYS A 103 2.66 -42.92 38.70
CA LYS A 103 3.67 -43.58 39.54
C LYS A 103 3.41 -43.35 41.02
N LEU A 104 2.96 -42.16 41.42
CA LEU A 104 2.55 -41.87 42.80
C LEU A 104 1.29 -42.64 43.19
N HIS A 105 0.27 -42.71 42.32
CA HIS A 105 -0.95 -43.51 42.54
C HIS A 105 -0.63 -44.98 42.78
N ARG A 106 0.32 -45.55 42.02
CA ARG A 106 0.78 -46.94 42.22
C ARG A 106 1.53 -47.13 43.53
N LYS A 107 2.33 -46.14 43.97
CA LYS A 107 3.06 -46.19 45.24
C LYS A 107 2.16 -46.02 46.46
N TYR A 108 1.07 -45.26 46.34
CA TYR A 108 0.20 -44.90 47.44
C TYR A 108 -1.28 -45.15 47.09
N PRO A 109 -1.73 -46.42 47.08
CA PRO A 109 -3.11 -46.77 46.71
C PRO A 109 -4.17 -46.18 47.66
N PHE A 110 -3.77 -45.81 48.88
CA PHE A 110 -4.63 -45.21 49.91
C PHE A 110 -5.31 -43.89 49.48
N PHE A 111 -4.73 -43.13 48.55
CA PHE A 111 -5.35 -41.88 48.07
C PHE A 111 -6.63 -42.08 47.24
N ASN A 112 -6.87 -43.30 46.73
CA ASN A 112 -8.10 -43.64 46.02
C ASN A 112 -9.21 -44.16 46.94
N GLN A 113 -8.96 -44.33 48.25
CA GLN A 113 -10.01 -44.64 49.24
C GLN A 113 -10.77 -43.39 49.70
N LYS A 114 -10.82 -42.34 48.88
CA LYS A 114 -11.59 -41.14 49.20
C LYS A 114 -13.08 -41.47 49.06
N ALA A 115 -13.69 -41.75 50.21
CA ALA A 115 -15.12 -41.69 50.46
C ALA A 115 -16.00 -42.71 49.71
N THR A 116 -15.83 -44.01 50.00
CA THR A 116 -17.03 -44.84 50.12
C THR A 116 -17.79 -44.28 51.32
N ASN A 117 -18.66 -43.31 51.04
CA ASN A 117 -19.64 -42.79 51.98
C ASN A 117 -20.63 -43.91 52.30
N SER A 118 -20.21 -44.92 53.07
CA SER A 118 -21.12 -45.65 53.95
C SER A 118 -21.18 -44.94 55.30
N GLY A 119 -21.21 -43.59 55.26
CA GLY A 119 -21.59 -42.79 56.40
C GLY A 119 -23.10 -42.95 56.60
N PRO A 120 -23.57 -43.14 57.84
CA PRO A 120 -24.95 -43.52 58.13
C PRO A 120 -25.92 -42.49 57.55
N GLU A 121 -27.02 -43.00 57.03
CA GLU A 121 -28.24 -42.31 56.61
C GLU A 121 -28.77 -41.47 57.79
N GLY A 122 -28.18 -40.30 57.97
CA GLY A 122 -28.34 -39.43 59.11
C GLY A 122 -28.90 -38.11 58.65
N THR A 123 -30.23 -38.05 58.70
CA THR A 123 -31.11 -36.87 58.77
C THR A 123 -30.41 -35.50 58.76
N GLY A 124 -30.49 -34.86 57.59
CA GLY A 124 -30.86 -33.45 57.43
C GLY A 124 -29.95 -32.38 58.04
N PRO A 125 -29.14 -31.71 57.21
CA PRO A 125 -28.91 -30.28 57.37
C PRO A 125 -30.05 -29.52 56.69
N GLU A 126 -30.87 -28.89 57.52
CA GLU A 126 -31.83 -27.86 57.15
C GLU A 126 -31.08 -26.79 56.32
N SER A 127 -31.45 -26.69 55.05
CA SER A 127 -30.89 -25.73 54.11
C SER A 127 -31.32 -24.33 54.51
N VAL A 128 -30.48 -23.62 55.26
CA VAL A 128 -30.56 -22.17 55.37
C VAL A 128 -30.15 -21.60 54.02
N GLU A 129 -31.14 -21.06 53.32
CA GLU A 129 -31.02 -20.30 52.08
C GLU A 129 -30.21 -19.02 52.33
N GLU A 130 -28.87 -19.14 52.41
CA GLU A 130 -28.00 -17.98 52.32
C GLU A 130 -27.85 -17.66 50.82
N SER A 131 -28.66 -16.69 50.40
CA SER A 131 -28.66 -16.06 49.08
C SER A 131 -27.28 -15.51 48.76
N ILE A 132 -26.42 -16.32 48.15
CA ILE A 132 -25.20 -15.84 47.52
C ILE A 132 -25.66 -15.08 46.29
N ASP A 133 -25.71 -13.76 46.46
CA ASP A 133 -25.99 -12.77 45.46
C ASP A 133 -24.98 -12.96 44.32
N LEU A 134 -25.35 -13.82 43.38
CA LEU A 134 -24.68 -13.98 42.10
C LEU A 134 -24.87 -12.64 41.41
N ILE A 135 -23.93 -11.73 41.64
CA ILE A 135 -23.60 -10.61 40.77
C ILE A 135 -23.24 -11.25 39.44
N SER A 136 -24.28 -11.57 38.69
CA SER A 136 -24.25 -11.88 37.29
C SER A 136 -23.69 -10.60 36.68
N ARG A 137 -22.39 -10.62 36.38
CA ARG A 137 -21.82 -9.76 35.37
C ARG A 137 -22.50 -10.15 34.07
N ASP A 138 -23.74 -9.68 33.92
CA ASP A 138 -24.39 -9.49 32.66
C ASP A 138 -23.43 -8.59 31.88
N GLY A 139 -22.60 -9.24 31.08
CA GLY A 139 -21.82 -8.63 30.02
C GLY A 139 -22.81 -8.15 28.95
N GLY A 140 -23.70 -7.26 29.37
CA GLY A 140 -24.57 -6.50 28.52
C GLY A 140 -23.66 -5.85 27.51
N LYS A 141 -23.65 -6.42 26.31
CA LYS A 141 -23.18 -5.76 25.11
C LYS A 141 -24.00 -4.48 25.02
N LYS A 142 -23.49 -3.42 25.66
CA LYS A 142 -23.88 -2.04 25.42
C LYS A 142 -23.68 -1.88 23.94
N ARG A 143 -24.76 -2.05 23.17
CA ARG A 143 -24.87 -1.51 21.83
C ARG A 143 -24.59 -0.03 22.05
N MET A 144 -23.35 0.37 21.77
CA MET A 144 -23.00 1.77 21.70
C MET A 144 -23.94 2.34 20.66
N ARG A 145 -25.00 3.01 21.12
CA ARG A 145 -25.75 3.93 20.29
C ARG A 145 -24.68 4.89 19.78
N LYS A 146 -24.35 4.77 18.49
CA LYS A 146 -23.48 5.72 17.82
C LYS A 146 -24.03 7.11 18.16
N PRO A 147 -23.23 7.98 18.79
CA PRO A 147 -23.66 9.36 18.96
C PRO A 147 -23.94 9.93 17.56
N PRO A 148 -24.96 10.79 17.41
CA PRO A 148 -25.19 11.49 16.16
C PRO A 148 -23.89 12.18 15.75
N PRO A 149 -23.54 12.18 14.45
CA PRO A 149 -22.31 12.78 13.96
C PRO A 149 -22.32 14.25 14.37
N LYS A 150 -21.54 14.57 15.40
CA LYS A 150 -21.21 15.96 15.69
C LYS A 150 -20.55 16.46 14.42
N HIS A 151 -21.14 17.48 13.81
CA HIS A 151 -20.48 18.23 12.74
C HIS A 151 -19.06 18.52 13.23
N ILE A 152 -18.10 17.87 12.60
CA ILE A 152 -16.69 18.12 12.81
C ILE A 152 -16.49 19.50 12.19
N SER A 153 -16.67 20.54 13.00
CA SER A 153 -15.95 21.78 12.77
C SER A 153 -14.49 21.35 12.76
N LEU A 154 -13.93 21.29 11.55
CA LEU A 154 -12.53 20.93 11.36
C LEU A 154 -11.70 21.76 12.34
N PRO A 155 -10.83 21.13 13.16
CA PRO A 155 -9.91 21.89 13.96
C PRO A 155 -9.14 22.82 12.99
N PRO A 156 -8.84 24.06 13.39
CA PRO A 156 -7.98 24.92 12.59
C PRO A 156 -6.75 24.08 12.23
N VAL A 157 -6.53 23.91 10.92
CA VAL A 157 -5.38 23.20 10.38
C VAL A 157 -4.17 23.91 10.97
N ALA A 158 -3.62 23.32 12.02
CA ALA A 158 -2.33 23.70 12.52
C ALA A 158 -1.41 23.40 11.33
N ASN A 159 -0.94 24.46 10.68
CA ASN A 159 0.18 24.40 9.77
C ASN A 159 1.36 23.90 10.61
N THR A 160 1.47 22.59 10.74
CA THR A 160 2.70 21.95 11.16
C THR A 160 3.67 22.29 10.06
N ALA A 161 4.45 23.35 10.29
CA ALA A 161 5.70 23.56 9.61
C ALA A 161 6.40 22.20 9.65
N VAL A 162 6.44 21.55 8.48
CA VAL A 162 7.17 20.31 8.29
C VAL A 162 8.61 20.67 8.62
N ARG A 163 9.00 20.40 9.86
CA ARG A 163 10.38 20.50 10.31
C ARG A 163 11.12 19.49 9.46
N GLY A 164 11.69 19.99 8.37
CA GLY A 164 12.47 19.20 7.42
C GLY A 164 13.46 18.40 8.23
N ARG A 165 13.24 17.09 8.29
CA ARG A 165 14.32 16.18 8.65
C ARG A 165 15.32 16.37 7.54
N SER A 166 16.45 17.02 7.85
CA SER A 166 17.61 17.05 6.97
C SER A 166 17.86 15.62 6.54
N PHE A 167 17.63 15.33 5.27
CA PHE A 167 18.05 14.09 4.66
C PHE A 167 19.55 13.98 4.93
N GLY A 168 19.95 12.98 5.71
CA GLY A 168 21.37 12.76 5.99
C GLY A 168 22.11 12.61 4.66
N GLU A 169 23.34 13.13 4.59
CA GLU A 169 24.15 13.17 3.37
C GLU A 169 24.20 11.81 2.63
N GLY A 170 24.10 10.69 3.36
CA GLY A 170 24.03 9.33 2.80
C GLY A 170 22.86 9.06 1.83
N THR A 171 21.70 9.70 1.99
CA THR A 171 20.56 9.50 1.07
C THR A 171 20.74 10.17 -0.29
N ILE A 172 21.56 11.22 -0.37
CA ILE A 172 21.84 11.94 -1.61
C ILE A 172 22.74 11.07 -2.52
N TYR A 173 23.71 10.35 -1.94
CA TYR A 173 24.57 9.43 -2.67
C TYR A 173 23.79 8.25 -3.26
N LEU A 174 22.81 7.71 -2.54
CA LEU A 174 21.97 6.60 -3.03
C LEU A 174 21.12 7.01 -4.25
N LEU A 175 20.49 8.20 -4.22
CA LEU A 175 19.76 8.72 -5.37
C LEU A 175 20.68 9.03 -6.56
N GLY A 176 21.88 9.55 -6.31
CA GLY A 176 22.89 9.82 -7.34
C GLY A 176 23.38 8.56 -8.05
N VAL A 177 23.67 7.49 -7.30
CA VAL A 177 24.08 6.20 -7.87
C VAL A 177 22.93 5.56 -8.67
N LEU A 178 21.69 5.64 -8.17
CA LEU A 178 20.52 5.09 -8.87
C LEU A 178 20.28 5.80 -10.22
N LEU A 179 20.39 7.14 -10.24
CA LEU A 179 20.27 7.94 -11.46
C LEU A 179 21.42 7.67 -12.45
N HIS A 180 22.65 7.49 -11.95
CA HIS A 180 23.81 7.18 -12.81
C HIS A 180 23.70 5.82 -13.49
N VAL A 181 23.22 4.80 -12.78
CA VAL A 181 22.97 3.46 -13.36
C VAL A 181 21.87 3.52 -14.42
N PHE A 182 20.78 4.26 -14.17
CA PHE A 182 19.71 4.44 -15.14
C PHE A 182 20.18 5.13 -16.44
N PHE A 183 20.99 6.18 -16.32
CA PHE A 183 21.58 6.86 -17.48
C PHE A 183 22.59 5.99 -18.24
N SER A 184 23.37 5.17 -17.54
CA SER A 184 24.38 4.29 -18.17
C SER A 184 23.77 3.11 -18.92
N LEU A 185 22.56 2.67 -18.57
CA LEU A 185 21.84 1.60 -19.27
C LEU A 185 21.06 2.08 -20.50
N SER A 186 20.86 3.39 -20.65
CA SER A 186 19.99 3.97 -21.68
C SER A 186 20.76 4.48 -22.92
N LEU A 187 22.06 4.21 -23.00
CA LEU A 187 23.00 4.61 -24.05
C LEU A 187 23.67 3.37 -24.66
#